data_AF-U6CT96-F1
#
_entry.id   AF-U6CT96-F1
#
_cell.length_a   1.000
_cell.length_b   1.000
_cell.length_c   1.000
_cell.angle_alpha   90.00
_cell.angle_beta   90.00
_cell.angle_gamma   90.00
#
_symmetry.space_group_name_H-M   'P 1'
#
loop_
_entity.id
_entity.type
_entity.pdbx_description
1 polymer ?
#
loop_
_entity_poly.entity_id
_entity_poly.type
_entity_poly.pdbx_seq_one_letter_code
_entity_poly.pdbx_strand_id
1 'polypeptide(L)'
;MFFKKFSSKCKYGRRSIPFLLFIFVSFSVLRFFSFPPHPPFTLELVKAGLALALFGGSQKYADDKNRIPIRGDPHVLIVGDPGLGKSQMLQAVCNVAPRGVYVCGNTTTTSGLTVTLSKDSSSGDFALEAGALVLGDQGICGIDEFDKMGNQHQALLEAMEQQSISLAKAGMVCSLPARTSIVAAANPVGGHYNKARTVSENLKMGSALLSRFDLVFILLDTPNEDHDHLLSEHVIAIRAGKQRTVSSATVARINSQDSNTSVLEVVSDKPLSERLKVVPGETIDLIPHQLLRKYIGYARQYVYPRLSTEAAQILQDFYLELRKQSQRLNSSPITTRQLESLIRLTEARARLELREEATKEDAEDIVEVMKYSMLGTYSDEFGNLDFERSQHGSGMSNRSTAKRFISALNNIAERTYNNLFQFQQLRQIAKELNIQVADFENFIGSLNDQGYLLKKGPKVYQLQTM
;
A
#
# COMPACT_ATOMS: atom_id res chain seq x y z
N MET A 1 15.36 -25.77 -18.37
CA MET A 1 16.57 -25.66 -19.23
C MET A 1 16.59 -24.36 -20.06
N PHE A 2 15.48 -23.93 -20.68
CA PHE A 2 15.41 -22.71 -21.52
C PHE A 2 15.69 -21.40 -20.73
N PHE A 3 15.06 -21.19 -19.57
CA PHE A 3 15.30 -20.02 -18.71
C PHE A 3 16.70 -20.02 -18.05
N LYS A 4 17.21 -21.18 -17.60
CA LYS A 4 18.62 -21.32 -17.16
C LYS A 4 19.62 -21.09 -18.30
N LYS A 5 19.30 -21.45 -19.56
CA LYS A 5 20.10 -21.11 -20.76
C LYS A 5 19.99 -19.62 -21.12
N PHE A 6 18.86 -18.97 -20.88
CA PHE A 6 18.69 -17.52 -21.07
C PHE A 6 19.55 -16.75 -20.06
N SER A 7 19.51 -17.15 -18.79
CA SER A 7 20.45 -16.69 -17.75
C SER A 7 21.92 -16.96 -18.12
N SER A 8 22.22 -18.11 -18.75
CA SER A 8 23.59 -18.46 -19.18
C SER A 8 24.07 -17.74 -20.44
N LYS A 9 23.19 -17.38 -21.39
CA LYS A 9 23.55 -16.58 -22.59
C LYS A 9 23.76 -15.10 -22.26
N CYS A 10 23.10 -14.57 -21.22
CA CYS A 10 23.36 -13.21 -20.72
C CYS A 10 24.69 -13.08 -19.94
N LYS A 11 25.42 -14.18 -19.66
CA LYS A 11 26.75 -14.15 -19.01
C LYS A 11 27.84 -13.46 -19.82
N TYR A 12 27.65 -13.24 -21.12
CA TYR A 12 28.69 -12.71 -22.02
C TYR A 12 28.63 -11.19 -22.24
N GLY A 13 27.70 -10.46 -21.61
CA GLY A 13 27.69 -9.00 -21.57
C GLY A 13 28.12 -8.48 -20.21
N ARG A 14 29.04 -7.51 -20.14
CA ARG A 14 29.62 -6.90 -18.93
C ARG A 14 28.61 -6.10 -18.07
N ARG A 15 27.52 -6.73 -17.61
CA ARG A 15 26.55 -6.21 -16.65
C ARG A 15 26.08 -7.39 -15.80
N SER A 16 26.00 -7.22 -14.48
CA SER A 16 25.52 -8.27 -13.57
C SER A 16 24.10 -8.71 -13.97
N ILE A 17 23.98 -9.95 -14.43
CA ILE A 17 22.76 -10.59 -14.94
C ILE A 17 21.55 -10.47 -13.99
N PRO A 18 21.68 -10.49 -12.64
CA PRO A 18 20.56 -10.26 -11.73
C PRO A 18 19.98 -8.85 -11.85
N PHE A 19 20.85 -7.85 -12.02
CA PHE A 19 20.47 -6.43 -12.13
C PHE A 19 19.79 -6.10 -13.46
N LEU A 20 20.27 -6.71 -14.56
CA LEU A 20 19.63 -6.55 -15.86
C LEU A 20 18.28 -7.28 -15.94
N LEU A 21 18.16 -8.44 -15.29
CA LEU A 21 16.89 -9.17 -15.21
C LEU A 21 15.90 -8.46 -14.29
N PHE A 22 16.35 -7.83 -13.22
CA PHE A 22 15.54 -6.92 -12.41
C PHE A 22 15.02 -5.76 -13.23
N ILE A 23 15.89 -5.03 -13.92
CA ILE A 23 15.47 -3.92 -14.78
C ILE A 23 14.53 -4.46 -15.87
N PHE A 24 14.85 -5.55 -16.54
CA PHE A 24 14.03 -6.01 -17.66
C PHE A 24 12.67 -6.60 -17.24
N VAL A 25 12.63 -7.38 -16.17
CA VAL A 25 11.39 -8.00 -15.63
C VAL A 25 10.59 -6.99 -14.83
N SER A 26 11.21 -6.22 -13.93
CA SER A 26 10.52 -5.13 -13.24
C SER A 26 10.05 -4.11 -14.27
N PHE A 27 10.87 -3.57 -15.16
CA PHE A 27 10.38 -2.56 -16.12
C PHE A 27 9.33 -3.08 -17.09
N SER A 28 9.38 -4.36 -17.51
CA SER A 28 8.31 -4.93 -18.34
C SER A 28 7.01 -5.13 -17.57
N VAL A 29 7.07 -5.56 -16.31
CA VAL A 29 5.92 -5.66 -15.40
C VAL A 29 5.38 -4.26 -15.08
N LEU A 30 6.27 -3.29 -14.78
CA LEU A 30 5.98 -1.90 -14.46
C LEU A 30 5.39 -1.14 -15.68
N ARG A 31 5.81 -1.44 -16.92
CA ARG A 31 5.21 -0.92 -18.17
C ARG A 31 3.92 -1.62 -18.56
N PHE A 32 3.68 -2.85 -18.12
CA PHE A 32 2.35 -3.44 -18.28
C PHE A 32 1.29 -2.66 -17.48
N PHE A 33 1.72 -2.02 -16.38
CA PHE A 33 0.94 -1.01 -15.66
C PHE A 33 1.07 0.41 -16.23
N SER A 34 1.59 0.60 -17.46
CA SER A 34 1.59 1.93 -18.11
C SER A 34 0.17 2.32 -18.51
N PHE A 35 -0.51 2.94 -17.55
CA PHE A 35 -1.32 4.13 -17.77
C PHE A 35 -0.36 5.34 -17.96
N PRO A 36 -0.84 6.54 -18.33
CA PRO A 36 -0.04 7.62 -18.92
C PRO A 36 1.24 7.94 -18.14
N PRO A 37 2.21 8.68 -18.73
CA PRO A 37 3.44 9.06 -18.06
C PRO A 37 3.10 10.04 -16.94
N HIS A 38 2.64 9.50 -15.83
CA HIS A 38 2.75 10.09 -14.53
C HIS A 38 4.25 10.16 -14.20
N PRO A 39 4.67 11.09 -13.35
CA PRO A 39 6.06 11.30 -13.03
C PRO A 39 6.68 10.07 -12.38
N PRO A 40 8.00 9.92 -12.51
CA PRO A 40 8.68 8.64 -12.42
C PRO A 40 8.92 8.12 -11.00
N PHE A 41 8.41 8.78 -9.95
CA PHE A 41 8.80 8.47 -8.56
C PHE A 41 7.75 7.70 -7.78
N THR A 42 6.48 8.13 -7.83
CA THR A 42 5.44 7.65 -6.91
C THR A 42 4.77 6.36 -7.37
N LEU A 43 4.62 6.16 -8.69
CA LEU A 43 3.95 4.97 -9.23
C LEU A 43 4.87 3.76 -9.34
N GLU A 44 6.18 3.97 -9.50
CA GLU A 44 7.15 2.88 -9.71
C GLU A 44 7.30 2.00 -8.46
N LEU A 45 7.27 2.60 -7.26
CA LEU A 45 7.28 1.83 -6.00
C LEU A 45 5.98 1.06 -5.78
N VAL A 46 4.83 1.60 -6.20
CA VAL A 46 3.53 0.89 -6.14
C VAL A 46 3.55 -0.34 -7.04
N LYS A 47 3.95 -0.14 -8.29
CA LYS A 47 4.06 -1.23 -9.26
C LYS A 47 5.15 -2.25 -8.84
N ALA A 48 6.24 -1.83 -8.18
CA ALA A 48 7.21 -2.74 -7.58
C ALA A 48 6.57 -3.59 -6.47
N GLY A 49 5.78 -2.97 -5.58
CA GLY A 49 4.99 -3.70 -4.59
C GLY A 49 4.02 -4.72 -5.19
N LEU A 50 3.38 -4.38 -6.31
CA LEU A 50 2.53 -5.32 -7.07
C LEU A 50 3.31 -6.46 -7.72
N ALA A 51 4.50 -6.18 -8.22
CA ALA A 51 5.40 -7.22 -8.72
C ALA A 51 5.78 -8.19 -7.59
N LEU A 52 6.13 -7.68 -6.40
CA LEU A 52 6.41 -8.52 -5.22
C LEU A 52 5.21 -9.40 -4.85
N ALA A 53 3.97 -8.88 -4.95
CA ALA A 53 2.76 -9.69 -4.76
C ALA A 53 2.59 -10.81 -5.80
N LEU A 54 2.89 -10.55 -7.08
CA LEU A 54 2.83 -11.56 -8.14
C LEU A 54 3.78 -12.74 -7.86
N PHE A 55 5.02 -12.45 -7.45
CA PHE A 55 6.02 -13.49 -7.17
C PHE A 55 5.82 -14.17 -5.82
N GLY A 56 5.41 -13.42 -4.79
CA GLY A 56 5.23 -13.91 -3.42
C GLY A 56 6.52 -14.36 -2.73
N GLY A 57 6.49 -14.53 -1.41
CA GLY A 57 7.58 -15.08 -0.60
C GLY A 57 7.54 -16.61 -0.50
N SER A 58 8.44 -17.22 0.27
CA SER A 58 8.49 -18.68 0.43
C SER A 58 7.46 -19.17 1.44
N GLN A 59 6.64 -20.15 1.05
CA GLN A 59 5.78 -20.85 2.01
C GLN A 59 6.67 -21.71 2.92
N LYS A 60 6.55 -21.51 4.22
CA LYS A 60 7.32 -22.22 5.24
C LYS A 60 6.39 -22.95 6.20
N TYR A 61 6.96 -23.86 6.98
CA TYR A 61 6.28 -24.54 8.07
C TYR A 61 7.04 -24.28 9.36
N ALA A 62 6.33 -23.95 10.45
CA ALA A 62 6.95 -23.61 11.72
C ALA A 62 7.62 -24.81 12.42
N ASP A 63 7.06 -26.01 12.20
CA ASP A 63 7.54 -27.26 12.78
C ASP A 63 7.35 -28.39 11.76
N ASP A 64 8.38 -29.22 11.58
CA ASP A 64 8.38 -30.37 10.66
C ASP A 64 7.33 -31.42 11.07
N LYS A 65 6.97 -31.48 12.36
CA LYS A 65 6.00 -32.46 12.89
C LYS A 65 4.55 -32.00 12.75
N ASN A 66 4.23 -30.79 13.21
CA ASN A 66 2.86 -30.27 13.19
C ASN A 66 2.49 -29.54 11.88
N ARG A 67 3.45 -29.30 10.96
CA ARG A 67 3.25 -28.67 9.64
C ARG A 67 2.33 -27.44 9.70
N ILE A 68 2.51 -26.59 10.70
CA ILE A 68 1.74 -25.34 10.81
C ILE A 68 2.21 -24.43 9.67
N PRO A 69 1.34 -24.10 8.69
CA PRO A 69 1.74 -23.30 7.54
C PRO A 69 1.99 -21.86 7.98
N ILE A 70 3.11 -21.29 7.55
CA ILE A 70 3.41 -19.87 7.65
C ILE A 70 3.14 -19.26 6.28
N ARG A 71 2.27 -18.25 6.26
CA ARG A 71 1.92 -17.49 5.06
C ARG A 71 3.20 -16.94 4.40
N GLY A 72 3.40 -17.27 3.13
CA GLY A 72 4.49 -16.72 2.30
C GLY A 72 4.05 -15.59 1.36
N ASP A 73 2.76 -15.52 1.04
CA ASP A 73 2.20 -14.59 0.06
C ASP A 73 1.91 -13.22 0.70
N PRO A 74 2.49 -12.11 0.18
CA PRO A 74 2.20 -10.78 0.68
C PRO A 74 0.86 -10.27 0.12
N HIS A 75 0.22 -9.39 0.87
CA HIS A 75 -1.02 -8.71 0.51
C HIS A 75 -0.75 -7.21 0.32
N VAL A 76 -1.38 -6.62 -0.69
CA VAL A 76 -1.19 -5.21 -1.06
C VAL A 76 -2.53 -4.49 -1.11
N LEU A 77 -2.62 -3.33 -0.48
CA LEU A 77 -3.76 -2.44 -0.54
C LEU A 77 -3.35 -1.15 -1.25
N ILE A 78 -4.12 -0.71 -2.23
CA ILE A 78 -3.95 0.57 -2.91
C ILE A 78 -5.14 1.44 -2.56
N VAL A 79 -4.88 2.56 -1.91
CA VAL A 79 -5.85 3.58 -1.53
C VAL A 79 -5.59 4.80 -2.37
N GLY A 80 -6.63 5.45 -2.86
CA GLY A 80 -6.45 6.77 -3.45
C GLY A 80 -7.73 7.32 -4.03
N ASP A 81 -7.67 8.56 -4.46
CA ASP A 81 -8.80 9.28 -5.04
C ASP A 81 -9.31 8.57 -6.33
N PRO A 82 -10.61 8.67 -6.66
CA PRO A 82 -11.15 8.17 -7.91
C PRO A 82 -10.40 8.74 -9.12
N GLY A 83 -10.30 7.95 -10.21
CA GLY A 83 -9.63 8.40 -11.44
C GLY A 83 -8.12 8.10 -11.52
N LEU A 84 -7.47 7.70 -10.43
CA LEU A 84 -6.03 7.39 -10.40
C LEU A 84 -5.63 6.01 -11.00
N GLY A 85 -6.46 5.42 -11.86
CA GLY A 85 -6.14 4.15 -12.56
C GLY A 85 -6.03 2.89 -11.69
N LYS A 86 -6.45 2.92 -10.42
CA LYS A 86 -6.34 1.79 -9.46
C LYS A 86 -6.98 0.49 -9.96
N SER A 87 -8.21 0.55 -10.45
CA SER A 87 -8.93 -0.61 -10.99
C SER A 87 -8.21 -1.20 -12.21
N GLN A 88 -7.60 -0.34 -13.03
CA GLN A 88 -6.90 -0.77 -14.23
C GLN A 88 -5.56 -1.43 -13.90
N MET A 89 -4.87 -0.90 -12.89
CA MET A 89 -3.69 -1.53 -12.30
C MET A 89 -4.05 -2.90 -11.71
N LEU A 90 -5.16 -3.01 -10.98
CA LEU A 90 -5.63 -4.26 -10.40
C LEU A 90 -5.98 -5.32 -11.46
N GLN A 91 -6.72 -4.94 -12.50
CA GLN A 91 -7.06 -5.83 -13.63
C GLN A 91 -5.81 -6.30 -14.36
N ALA A 92 -4.83 -5.40 -14.54
CA ALA A 92 -3.54 -5.76 -15.06
C ALA A 92 -2.89 -6.87 -14.21
N VAL A 93 -2.74 -6.69 -12.89
CA VAL A 93 -2.12 -7.72 -12.02
C VAL A 93 -2.81 -9.08 -12.22
N CYS A 94 -4.14 -9.09 -12.21
CA CYS A 94 -4.93 -10.31 -12.39
C CYS A 94 -4.69 -10.96 -13.76
N ASN A 95 -4.60 -10.17 -14.82
CA ASN A 95 -4.35 -10.67 -16.18
C ASN A 95 -2.95 -11.26 -16.36
N VAL A 96 -1.94 -10.75 -15.64
CA VAL A 96 -0.56 -11.29 -15.73
C VAL A 96 -0.36 -12.49 -14.82
N ALA A 97 -1.08 -12.58 -13.71
CA ALA A 97 -1.00 -13.70 -12.78
C ALA A 97 -1.31 -15.04 -13.48
N PRO A 98 -0.60 -16.14 -13.14
CA PRO A 98 -0.92 -17.48 -13.64
C PRO A 98 -2.35 -17.92 -13.30
N ARG A 99 -2.84 -17.51 -12.12
CA ARG A 99 -4.20 -17.71 -11.62
C ARG A 99 -4.69 -16.39 -11.02
N GLY A 100 -5.17 -15.49 -11.87
CA GLY A 100 -5.76 -14.22 -11.43
C GLY A 100 -7.28 -14.30 -11.40
N VAL A 101 -7.87 -13.93 -10.27
CA VAL A 101 -9.32 -13.76 -10.11
C VAL A 101 -9.59 -12.31 -9.78
N TYR A 102 -10.46 -11.66 -10.55
CA TYR A 102 -10.87 -10.28 -10.33
C TYR A 102 -12.31 -10.22 -9.81
N VAL A 103 -12.53 -9.40 -8.79
CA VAL A 103 -13.78 -9.33 -8.05
C VAL A 103 -14.05 -7.87 -7.70
N CYS A 104 -15.31 -7.43 -7.80
CA CYS A 104 -15.73 -6.11 -7.35
C CYS A 104 -16.50 -6.20 -6.03
N GLY A 105 -16.08 -5.44 -5.03
CA GLY A 105 -16.59 -5.50 -3.66
C GLY A 105 -18.10 -5.26 -3.56
N ASN A 106 -18.66 -4.36 -4.37
CA ASN A 106 -20.09 -4.05 -4.37
C ASN A 106 -20.95 -5.23 -4.90
N THR A 107 -20.44 -5.97 -5.87
CA THR A 107 -21.15 -7.11 -6.49
C THR A 107 -20.95 -8.43 -5.76
N THR A 108 -20.06 -8.47 -4.76
CA THR A 108 -19.58 -9.73 -4.19
C THR A 108 -20.24 -10.03 -2.87
N THR A 109 -20.84 -11.20 -2.78
CA THR A 109 -21.39 -11.75 -1.54
C THR A 109 -20.34 -12.57 -0.80
N THR A 110 -20.53 -12.81 0.50
CA THR A 110 -19.65 -13.70 1.27
C THR A 110 -19.56 -15.08 0.59
N SER A 111 -20.69 -15.58 0.09
CA SER A 111 -20.79 -16.79 -0.72
C SER A 111 -19.94 -16.76 -2.00
N GLY A 112 -20.04 -15.69 -2.78
CA GLY A 112 -19.25 -15.53 -4.01
C GLY A 112 -17.75 -15.36 -3.76
N LEU A 113 -17.36 -14.92 -2.56
CA LEU A 113 -15.97 -14.77 -2.16
C LEU A 113 -15.37 -16.08 -1.62
N THR A 114 -16.13 -16.80 -0.80
CA THR A 114 -15.68 -17.99 -0.07
C THR A 114 -16.06 -19.28 -0.77
N VAL A 115 -17.04 -19.99 -0.24
CA VAL A 115 -17.52 -21.29 -0.68
C VAL A 115 -18.99 -21.37 -0.30
N THR A 116 -19.81 -21.87 -1.22
CA THR A 116 -21.21 -22.17 -0.96
C THR A 116 -21.49 -23.65 -1.07
N LEU A 117 -22.53 -24.06 -0.35
CA LEU A 117 -23.12 -25.37 -0.51
C LEU A 117 -24.37 -25.20 -1.37
N SER A 118 -24.37 -25.77 -2.56
CA SER A 118 -25.57 -25.89 -3.38
C SER A 118 -26.13 -27.31 -3.24
N LYS A 119 -27.45 -27.44 -3.30
CA LYS A 119 -28.11 -28.75 -3.31
C LYS A 119 -28.45 -29.05 -4.76
N ASP A 120 -27.91 -30.14 -5.28
CA ASP A 120 -28.28 -30.61 -6.60
C ASP A 120 -29.73 -31.10 -6.56
N SER A 121 -30.57 -30.54 -7.45
CA SER A 121 -32.00 -30.85 -7.53
C SER A 121 -32.26 -32.24 -8.12
N SER A 122 -31.29 -32.82 -8.83
CA SER A 122 -31.43 -34.13 -9.46
C SER A 122 -31.04 -35.29 -8.53
N SER A 123 -29.90 -35.19 -7.85
CA SER A 123 -29.43 -36.22 -6.89
C SER A 123 -29.93 -36.00 -5.47
N GLY A 124 -30.28 -34.77 -5.10
CA GLY A 124 -30.53 -34.39 -3.70
C GLY A 124 -29.25 -34.23 -2.87
N ASP A 125 -28.08 -34.46 -3.45
CA ASP A 125 -26.79 -34.34 -2.80
C ASP A 125 -26.36 -32.88 -2.69
N PHE A 126 -25.51 -32.61 -1.69
CA PHE A 126 -24.90 -31.29 -1.53
C PHE A 126 -23.58 -31.21 -2.30
N ALA A 127 -23.47 -30.23 -3.18
CA ALA A 127 -22.27 -29.88 -3.93
C ALA A 127 -21.62 -28.62 -3.34
N LEU A 128 -20.29 -28.57 -3.39
CA LEU A 128 -19.52 -27.39 -3.02
C LEU A 128 -19.26 -26.53 -4.25
N GLU A 129 -19.62 -25.26 -4.18
CA GLU A 129 -19.30 -24.25 -5.18
C GLU A 129 -18.21 -23.33 -4.63
N ALA A 130 -17.05 -23.33 -5.30
CA ALA A 130 -15.91 -22.51 -4.92
C ALA A 130 -16.13 -21.05 -5.35
N GLY A 131 -15.98 -20.13 -4.40
CA GLY A 131 -15.94 -18.70 -4.65
C GLY A 131 -14.54 -18.21 -5.03
N ALA A 132 -14.42 -16.90 -5.20
CA ALA A 132 -13.25 -16.25 -5.80
C ALA A 132 -11.91 -16.56 -5.09
N LEU A 133 -11.88 -16.59 -3.75
CA LEU A 133 -10.64 -16.82 -3.01
C LEU A 133 -10.11 -18.25 -3.20
N VAL A 134 -11.01 -19.24 -3.28
CA VAL A 134 -10.65 -20.64 -3.51
C VAL A 134 -10.24 -20.87 -4.96
N LEU A 135 -10.94 -20.23 -5.91
CA LEU A 135 -10.55 -20.26 -7.33
C LEU A 135 -9.15 -19.65 -7.55
N GLY A 136 -8.81 -18.62 -6.78
CA GLY A 136 -7.54 -17.92 -6.78
C GLY A 136 -6.39 -18.59 -6.00
N ASP A 137 -6.55 -19.81 -5.49
CA ASP A 137 -5.49 -20.54 -4.76
C ASP A 137 -4.17 -20.58 -5.55
N GLN A 138 -3.05 -20.32 -4.86
CA GLN A 138 -1.69 -20.15 -5.40
C GLN A 138 -1.51 -19.01 -6.43
N GLY A 139 -2.46 -18.09 -6.51
CA GLY A 139 -2.48 -16.99 -7.46
C GLY A 139 -2.69 -15.62 -6.82
N ILE A 140 -3.42 -14.76 -7.53
CA ILE A 140 -3.81 -13.43 -7.09
C ILE A 140 -5.34 -13.34 -7.06
N CYS A 141 -5.87 -12.81 -5.96
CA CYS A 141 -7.25 -12.36 -5.88
C CYS A 141 -7.26 -10.83 -5.86
N GLY A 142 -7.67 -10.22 -6.97
CA GLY A 142 -7.84 -8.78 -7.08
C GLY A 142 -9.24 -8.36 -6.64
N ILE A 143 -9.31 -7.46 -5.66
CA ILE A 143 -10.58 -6.95 -5.14
C ILE A 143 -10.67 -5.44 -5.35
N ASP A 144 -11.56 -5.00 -6.23
CA ASP A 144 -11.87 -3.59 -6.44
C ASP A 144 -12.99 -3.12 -5.51
N GLU A 145 -13.09 -1.81 -5.28
CA GLU A 145 -14.05 -1.20 -4.35
C GLU A 145 -14.07 -1.88 -2.97
N PHE A 146 -12.88 -2.17 -2.45
CA PHE A 146 -12.72 -2.90 -1.19
C PHE A 146 -13.40 -2.17 -0.01
N ASP A 147 -13.50 -0.84 -0.06
CA ASP A 147 -14.24 -0.02 0.91
C ASP A 147 -15.75 -0.31 0.96
N LYS A 148 -16.32 -1.00 -0.04
CA LYS A 148 -17.74 -1.36 -0.10
C LYS A 148 -18.06 -2.72 0.52
N MET A 149 -17.05 -3.50 0.93
CA MET A 149 -17.23 -4.88 1.43
C MET A 149 -17.56 -4.96 2.94
N GLY A 150 -18.67 -4.37 3.37
CA GLY A 150 -19.00 -4.27 4.80
C GLY A 150 -19.02 -5.60 5.58
N ASN A 151 -19.78 -6.59 5.12
CA ASN A 151 -20.03 -7.83 5.87
C ASN A 151 -19.08 -8.98 5.50
N GLN A 152 -18.34 -8.84 4.41
CA GLN A 152 -17.47 -9.86 3.84
C GLN A 152 -16.08 -9.86 4.50
N HIS A 153 -15.74 -8.82 5.28
CA HIS A 153 -14.45 -8.71 5.95
C HIS A 153 -14.13 -9.90 6.85
N GLN A 154 -15.11 -10.51 7.54
CA GLN A 154 -14.86 -11.66 8.42
C GLN A 154 -14.26 -12.85 7.66
N ALA A 155 -14.81 -13.15 6.48
CA ALA A 155 -14.28 -14.19 5.61
C ALA A 155 -12.86 -13.88 5.11
N LEU A 156 -12.58 -12.60 4.82
CA LEU A 156 -11.25 -12.16 4.42
C LEU A 156 -10.23 -12.29 5.56
N LEU A 157 -10.61 -12.01 6.81
CA LEU A 157 -9.70 -12.13 7.96
C LEU A 157 -9.19 -13.57 8.15
N GLU A 158 -10.05 -14.56 7.92
CA GLU A 158 -9.67 -15.98 7.96
C GLU A 158 -8.74 -16.32 6.81
N ALA A 159 -9.13 -16.01 5.57
CA ALA A 159 -8.36 -16.33 4.38
C ALA A 159 -6.98 -15.65 4.35
N MET A 160 -6.89 -14.38 4.76
CA MET A 160 -5.63 -13.62 4.79
C MET A 160 -4.65 -14.11 5.86
N GLU A 161 -5.15 -14.67 6.97
CA GLU A 161 -4.30 -15.14 8.07
C GLU A 161 -3.92 -16.60 7.90
N GLN A 162 -4.91 -17.46 7.66
CA GLN A 162 -4.75 -18.92 7.67
C GLN A 162 -4.49 -19.49 6.27
N GLN A 163 -4.73 -18.71 5.21
CA GLN A 163 -4.68 -19.18 3.82
C GLN A 163 -5.61 -20.39 3.55
N SER A 164 -6.69 -20.47 4.31
CA SER A 164 -7.73 -21.50 4.19
C SER A 164 -9.08 -20.90 4.54
N ILE A 165 -10.15 -21.52 4.04
CA ILE A 165 -11.53 -21.17 4.33
C ILE A 165 -12.21 -22.41 4.90
N SER A 166 -12.71 -22.30 6.13
CA SER A 166 -13.49 -23.34 6.78
C SER A 166 -14.99 -23.16 6.51
N LEU A 167 -15.65 -24.27 6.18
CA LEU A 167 -17.10 -24.33 5.98
C LEU A 167 -17.67 -25.42 6.89
N ALA A 168 -18.64 -25.05 7.72
CA ALA A 168 -19.41 -25.96 8.54
C ALA A 168 -20.90 -25.71 8.34
N LYS A 169 -21.54 -26.46 7.43
CA LYS A 169 -22.96 -26.28 7.07
C LYS A 169 -23.59 -27.58 6.59
N ALA A 170 -24.87 -27.79 6.92
CA ALA A 170 -25.66 -28.94 6.49
C ALA A 170 -24.99 -30.30 6.76
N GLY A 171 -24.33 -30.45 7.91
CA GLY A 171 -23.62 -31.68 8.29
C GLY A 171 -22.26 -31.87 7.60
N MET A 172 -21.86 -31.00 6.68
CA MET A 172 -20.53 -31.01 6.06
C MET A 172 -19.60 -30.04 6.79
N VAL A 173 -18.42 -30.55 7.15
CA VAL A 173 -17.31 -29.76 7.70
C VAL A 173 -16.10 -29.98 6.81
N CYS A 174 -15.66 -28.93 6.11
CA CYS A 174 -14.48 -28.99 5.25
C CYS A 174 -13.65 -27.71 5.37
N SER A 175 -12.35 -27.83 5.12
CA SER A 175 -11.44 -26.70 4.96
C SER A 175 -10.87 -26.72 3.55
N LEU A 176 -11.00 -25.60 2.85
CA LEU A 176 -10.55 -25.45 1.47
C LEU A 176 -9.37 -24.48 1.43
N PRO A 177 -8.29 -24.82 0.70
CA PRO A 177 -7.12 -23.96 0.60
C PRO A 177 -7.45 -22.69 -0.19
N ALA A 178 -6.95 -21.55 0.30
CA ALA A 178 -7.10 -20.23 -0.30
C ALA A 178 -5.76 -19.47 -0.19
N ARG A 179 -4.66 -20.10 -0.63
CA ARG A 179 -3.29 -19.56 -0.59
C ARG A 179 -3.09 -18.54 -1.70
N THR A 180 -3.82 -17.44 -1.61
CA THR A 180 -3.85 -16.40 -2.63
C THR A 180 -3.27 -15.10 -2.08
N SER A 181 -2.53 -14.36 -2.90
CA SER A 181 -2.16 -12.98 -2.59
C SER A 181 -3.35 -12.07 -2.87
N ILE A 182 -3.83 -11.38 -1.84
CA ILE A 182 -4.88 -10.36 -2.01
C ILE A 182 -4.25 -9.05 -2.44
N VAL A 183 -4.70 -8.53 -3.58
CA VAL A 183 -4.43 -7.17 -4.04
C VAL A 183 -5.76 -6.43 -4.03
N ALA A 184 -5.86 -5.38 -3.23
CA ALA A 184 -7.11 -4.64 -3.03
C ALA A 184 -6.96 -3.19 -3.50
N ALA A 185 -8.01 -2.64 -4.10
CA ALA A 185 -8.14 -1.22 -4.39
C ALA A 185 -9.31 -0.65 -3.59
N ALA A 186 -9.09 0.48 -2.92
CA ALA A 186 -10.09 1.14 -2.10
C ALA A 186 -10.11 2.65 -2.37
N ASN A 187 -11.28 3.26 -2.22
CA ASN A 187 -11.42 4.71 -2.27
C ASN A 187 -11.62 5.28 -0.87
N PRO A 188 -11.07 6.47 -0.58
CA PRO A 188 -11.34 7.17 0.68
C PRO A 188 -12.80 7.60 0.78
N VAL A 189 -13.31 7.68 2.01
CA VAL A 189 -14.66 8.16 2.33
C VAL A 189 -14.80 9.60 1.87
N GLY A 190 -15.83 9.87 1.07
CA GLY A 190 -16.06 11.20 0.50
C GLY A 190 -15.30 11.47 -0.80
N GLY A 191 -14.56 10.48 -1.33
CA GLY A 191 -13.92 10.57 -2.65
C GLY A 191 -12.54 11.23 -2.65
N HIS A 192 -12.12 11.84 -1.55
CA HIS A 192 -10.78 12.46 -1.43
C HIS A 192 -10.09 12.03 -0.15
N TYR A 193 -8.80 11.71 -0.25
CA TYR A 193 -8.01 11.30 0.89
C TYR A 193 -7.68 12.50 1.77
N ASN A 194 -8.19 12.49 3.00
CA ASN A 194 -7.95 13.57 3.94
C ASN A 194 -6.71 13.26 4.79
N LYS A 195 -5.63 14.02 4.56
CA LYS A 195 -4.36 13.92 5.32
C LYS A 195 -4.48 14.25 6.81
N ALA A 196 -5.56 14.90 7.23
CA ALA A 196 -5.85 15.18 8.64
C ALA A 196 -6.53 14.00 9.36
N ARG A 197 -6.92 12.95 8.63
CA ARG A 197 -7.52 11.73 9.18
C ARG A 197 -6.56 10.56 9.07
N THR A 198 -6.69 9.60 9.96
CA THR A 198 -5.94 8.35 9.88
C THR A 198 -6.39 7.51 8.67
N VAL A 199 -5.55 6.58 8.20
CA VAL A 199 -5.92 5.66 7.11
C VAL A 199 -7.19 4.86 7.44
N SER A 200 -7.34 4.42 8.69
CA SER A 200 -8.51 3.67 9.15
C SER A 200 -9.80 4.49 9.06
N GLU A 201 -9.74 5.78 9.42
CA GLU A 201 -10.86 6.72 9.31
C GLU A 201 -11.16 7.07 7.84
N ASN A 202 -10.12 7.28 7.03
CA ASN A 202 -10.28 7.53 5.60
C ASN A 202 -10.94 6.34 4.87
N LEU A 203 -10.73 5.10 5.32
CA LEU A 203 -11.29 3.91 4.67
C LEU A 203 -12.54 3.35 5.34
N LYS A 204 -12.88 3.79 6.56
CA LYS A 204 -13.93 3.18 7.40
C LYS A 204 -13.74 1.68 7.62
N MET A 205 -12.50 1.23 7.79
CA MET A 205 -12.18 -0.19 8.01
C MET A 205 -11.37 -0.40 9.28
N GLY A 206 -11.59 -1.56 9.93
CA GLY A 206 -10.95 -1.90 11.19
C GLY A 206 -9.44 -2.11 11.08
N SER A 207 -8.70 -1.72 12.12
CA SER A 207 -7.25 -1.89 12.23
C SER A 207 -6.79 -3.35 12.09
N ALA A 208 -7.62 -4.30 12.51
CA ALA A 208 -7.35 -5.73 12.36
C ALA A 208 -7.18 -6.14 10.89
N LEU A 209 -7.99 -5.60 9.98
CA LEU A 209 -7.91 -5.91 8.56
C LEU A 209 -6.72 -5.18 7.91
N LEU A 210 -6.54 -3.89 8.22
CA LEU A 210 -5.42 -3.10 7.73
C LEU A 210 -4.06 -3.70 8.11
N SER A 211 -3.93 -4.22 9.33
CA SER A 211 -2.69 -4.86 9.80
C SER A 211 -2.31 -6.17 9.09
N ARG A 212 -3.22 -6.73 8.27
CA ARG A 212 -2.97 -7.97 7.50
C ARG A 212 -2.45 -7.72 6.10
N PHE A 213 -2.52 -6.48 5.63
CA PHE A 213 -1.84 -6.03 4.42
C PHE A 213 -0.36 -5.79 4.75
N ASP A 214 0.51 -6.37 3.94
CA ASP A 214 1.96 -6.22 4.06
C ASP A 214 2.40 -4.86 3.50
N LEU A 215 1.72 -4.36 2.46
CA LEU A 215 1.91 -3.02 1.90
C LEU A 215 0.57 -2.30 1.74
N VAL A 216 0.52 -1.04 2.15
CA VAL A 216 -0.59 -0.10 1.92
C VAL A 216 -0.05 1.11 1.17
N PHE A 217 -0.41 1.28 -0.10
CA PHE A 217 -0.01 2.43 -0.90
C PHE A 217 -1.11 3.48 -0.90
N ILE A 218 -0.76 4.74 -0.67
CA ILE A 218 -1.68 5.86 -0.71
C ILE A 218 -1.31 6.74 -1.91
N LEU A 219 -2.21 6.77 -2.88
CA LEU A 219 -2.11 7.57 -4.10
C LEU A 219 -2.95 8.82 -3.90
N LEU A 220 -2.29 9.98 -3.95
CA LEU A 220 -2.94 11.28 -3.83
C LEU A 220 -2.99 11.94 -5.19
N ASP A 221 -4.13 12.53 -5.53
CA ASP A 221 -4.24 13.38 -6.70
C ASP A 221 -3.69 14.77 -6.35
N THR A 222 -2.50 15.07 -6.86
CA THR A 222 -1.86 16.38 -6.69
C THR A 222 -1.82 17.07 -8.04
N PRO A 223 -2.57 18.17 -8.26
CA PRO A 223 -2.54 18.91 -9.51
C PRO A 223 -1.12 19.34 -9.83
N ASN A 224 -0.64 19.02 -11.02
CA ASN A 224 0.69 19.40 -11.45
C ASN A 224 0.71 19.53 -12.97
N GLU A 225 0.98 20.74 -13.44
CA GLU A 225 0.89 21.11 -14.85
C GLU A 225 1.76 20.24 -15.75
N ASP A 226 3.02 19.98 -15.35
CA ASP A 226 3.93 19.12 -16.12
C ASP A 226 3.40 17.68 -16.20
N HIS A 227 2.85 17.19 -15.09
CA HIS A 227 2.33 15.83 -14.98
C HIS A 227 1.04 15.66 -15.80
N ASP A 228 0.15 16.63 -15.72
CA ASP A 228 -1.14 16.65 -16.40
C ASP A 228 -0.94 16.83 -17.91
N HIS A 229 0.06 17.60 -18.32
CA HIS A 229 0.47 17.71 -19.72
C HIS A 229 0.95 16.36 -20.29
N LEU A 230 1.88 15.70 -19.60
CA LEU A 230 2.39 14.38 -19.99
C LEU A 230 1.28 13.32 -20.04
N LEU A 231 0.38 13.33 -19.06
CA LEU A 231 -0.76 12.43 -18.99
C LEU A 231 -1.72 12.65 -20.16
N SER A 232 -2.13 13.90 -20.38
CA SER A 232 -3.09 14.26 -21.42
C SER A 232 -2.57 13.94 -22.82
N GLU A 233 -1.29 14.23 -23.11
CA GLU A 233 -0.66 13.88 -24.39
C GLU A 233 -0.75 12.38 -24.67
N HIS A 234 -0.46 11.55 -23.67
CA HIS A 234 -0.49 10.10 -23.83
C HIS A 234 -1.91 9.54 -23.95
N VAL A 235 -2.88 10.04 -23.18
CA VAL A 235 -4.29 9.62 -23.32
C VAL A 235 -4.80 9.95 -24.72
N ILE A 236 -4.46 11.14 -25.23
CA ILE A 236 -4.80 11.55 -26.60
C ILE A 236 -4.10 10.65 -27.62
N ALA A 237 -2.83 10.31 -27.44
CA ALA A 237 -2.09 9.43 -28.34
C ALA A 237 -2.71 8.03 -28.44
N ILE A 238 -3.11 7.43 -27.30
CA ILE A 238 -3.81 6.15 -27.27
C ILE A 238 -5.13 6.23 -28.04
N ARG A 239 -5.94 7.27 -27.77
CA ARG A 239 -7.27 7.43 -28.38
C ARG A 239 -7.21 7.78 -29.86
N ALA A 240 -6.18 8.51 -30.29
CA ALA A 240 -5.95 8.87 -31.69
C ALA A 240 -5.58 7.66 -32.57
N GLY A 241 -5.58 6.44 -32.04
CA GLY A 241 -5.19 5.25 -32.79
C GLY A 241 -3.73 5.27 -33.23
N LYS A 242 -2.92 6.22 -32.72
CA LYS A 242 -1.46 6.14 -32.71
C LYS A 242 -1.07 5.08 -31.68
N GLN A 243 -1.49 3.84 -31.93
CA GLN A 243 -0.71 2.69 -31.56
C GLN A 243 0.65 2.95 -32.20
N ARG A 244 1.60 3.48 -31.42
CA ARG A 244 2.96 3.00 -31.60
C ARG A 244 2.83 1.50 -31.41
N THR A 245 2.69 0.76 -32.52
CA THR A 245 3.29 -0.58 -32.59
C THR A 245 4.60 -0.43 -31.87
N VAL A 246 4.80 -1.16 -30.78
CA VAL A 246 5.95 -1.00 -29.90
C VAL A 246 7.20 -1.52 -30.64
N SER A 247 7.61 -0.72 -31.62
CA SER A 247 8.83 -0.74 -32.38
C SER A 247 9.36 0.67 -32.20
N SER A 248 10.22 0.84 -31.19
CA SER A 248 11.08 2.01 -31.03
C SER A 248 10.37 3.37 -30.90
N ALA A 249 10.13 3.82 -29.66
CA ALA A 249 9.82 5.22 -29.39
C ALA A 249 11.13 6.03 -29.35
N THR A 250 11.56 6.57 -30.49
CA THR A 250 12.66 7.55 -30.55
C THR A 250 12.13 8.91 -30.07
N VAL A 251 12.58 9.36 -28.90
CA VAL A 251 12.45 10.76 -28.49
C VAL A 251 13.76 11.46 -28.86
N ALA A 252 13.68 12.51 -29.67
CA ALA A 252 14.84 13.20 -30.24
C ALA A 252 15.71 13.82 -29.13
N ARG A 253 17.02 13.58 -29.22
CA ARG A 253 18.05 14.20 -28.37
C ARG A 253 18.13 15.71 -28.67
N ILE A 254 17.99 16.54 -27.65
CA ILE A 254 18.60 17.87 -27.66
C ILE A 254 19.99 17.69 -27.02
N ASN A 255 21.03 17.97 -27.80
CA ASN A 255 22.43 17.76 -27.43
C ASN A 255 22.84 18.61 -26.22
N SER A 256 23.29 17.96 -25.16
CA SER A 256 24.39 18.45 -24.33
C SER A 256 25.39 17.31 -24.14
N GLN A 257 26.58 17.51 -24.70
CA GLN A 257 27.71 16.61 -24.58
C GLN A 257 28.20 16.65 -23.13
N ASP A 258 28.33 15.50 -22.48
CA ASP A 258 29.54 15.20 -21.71
C ASP A 258 29.73 13.70 -21.50
N SER A 259 31.00 13.32 -21.57
CA SER A 259 31.48 12.00 -21.96
C SER A 259 32.19 11.32 -20.79
N ASN A 260 32.05 9.99 -20.72
CA ASN A 260 33.05 9.05 -20.17
C ASN A 260 33.27 9.05 -18.64
N THR A 261 32.36 8.41 -17.91
CA THR A 261 32.66 7.84 -16.57
C THR A 261 32.10 6.42 -16.47
N SER A 262 32.89 5.50 -15.94
CA SER A 262 32.58 4.07 -15.76
C SER A 262 31.27 3.86 -14.98
N VAL A 263 30.20 3.54 -15.70
CA VAL A 263 28.79 3.42 -15.24
C VAL A 263 28.55 2.31 -14.20
N LEU A 264 29.51 1.41 -13.96
CA LEU A 264 29.32 0.24 -13.08
C LEU A 264 29.52 0.52 -11.59
N GLU A 265 30.27 1.55 -11.20
CA GLU A 265 30.59 1.82 -9.79
C GLU A 265 29.68 2.87 -9.12
N VAL A 266 28.82 3.58 -9.88
CA VAL A 266 28.03 4.72 -9.36
C VAL A 266 26.53 4.38 -9.17
N VAL A 267 26.12 3.13 -9.39
CA VAL A 267 24.69 2.73 -9.35
C VAL A 267 24.28 2.05 -8.03
N SER A 268 25.24 1.64 -7.20
CA SER A 268 24.98 1.01 -5.90
C SER A 268 24.40 1.98 -4.87
N ASP A 269 24.68 3.29 -4.97
CA ASP A 269 24.30 4.29 -3.96
C ASP A 269 23.02 5.05 -4.29
N LYS A 270 22.32 4.71 -5.39
CA LYS A 270 21.09 5.39 -5.81
C LYS A 270 19.86 4.73 -5.20
N PRO A 271 18.86 5.52 -4.73
CA PRO A 271 17.62 4.95 -4.21
C PRO A 271 16.90 4.12 -5.29
N LEU A 272 16.15 3.11 -4.87
CA LEU A 272 15.38 2.21 -5.73
C LEU A 272 14.46 2.99 -6.65
N SER A 273 13.80 4.02 -6.13
CA SER A 273 12.96 4.94 -6.92
C SER A 273 13.69 5.59 -8.10
N GLU A 274 15.00 5.85 -8.00
CA GLU A 274 15.80 6.36 -9.11
C GLU A 274 16.24 5.22 -10.06
N ARG A 275 16.55 4.05 -9.51
CA ARG A 275 16.91 2.85 -10.29
C ARG A 275 15.75 2.31 -11.15
N LEU A 276 14.50 2.53 -10.73
CA LEU A 276 13.31 2.12 -11.47
C LEU A 276 12.91 3.10 -12.59
N LYS A 277 13.60 4.23 -12.74
CA LYS A 277 13.28 5.20 -13.79
C LYS A 277 13.74 4.73 -15.16
N VAL A 278 12.89 4.95 -16.15
CA VAL A 278 13.27 4.80 -17.56
C VAL A 278 14.12 6.00 -17.95
N VAL A 279 15.36 5.75 -18.38
CA VAL A 279 16.20 6.82 -18.93
C VAL A 279 15.59 7.28 -20.26
N PRO A 280 15.40 8.59 -20.49
CA PRO A 280 14.89 9.11 -21.75
C PRO A 280 15.76 8.65 -22.93
N GLY A 281 15.17 7.90 -23.87
CA GLY A 281 15.85 7.37 -25.06
C GLY A 281 16.29 5.89 -24.97
N GLU A 282 16.04 5.20 -23.86
CA GLU A 282 16.30 3.75 -23.78
C GLU A 282 15.19 2.94 -24.48
N THR A 283 15.55 2.17 -25.50
CA THR A 283 14.66 1.21 -26.15
C THR A 283 14.54 -0.05 -25.29
N ILE A 284 13.52 -0.08 -24.44
CA ILE A 284 13.21 -1.26 -23.63
C ILE A 284 12.28 -2.18 -24.42
N ASP A 285 12.77 -3.38 -24.73
CA ASP A 285 12.01 -4.47 -25.32
C ASP A 285 10.99 -5.02 -24.31
N LEU A 286 9.71 -5.01 -24.68
CA LEU A 286 8.64 -5.48 -23.81
C LEU A 286 8.56 -7.00 -23.79
N ILE A 287 8.46 -7.59 -22.59
CA ILE A 287 8.15 -9.01 -22.43
C ILE A 287 6.66 -9.25 -22.76
N PRO A 288 6.33 -10.16 -23.69
CA PRO A 288 4.94 -10.54 -23.96
C PRO A 288 4.25 -11.12 -22.72
N HIS A 289 2.96 -10.82 -22.52
CA HIS A 289 2.21 -11.24 -21.32
C HIS A 289 2.24 -12.75 -21.08
N GLN A 290 2.17 -13.55 -22.15
CA GLN A 290 2.23 -15.00 -22.06
C GLN A 290 3.58 -15.50 -21.52
N LEU A 291 4.68 -14.84 -21.89
CA LEU A 291 6.01 -15.19 -21.41
C LEU A 291 6.18 -14.78 -19.95
N LEU A 292 5.70 -13.58 -19.58
CA LEU A 292 5.72 -13.10 -18.20
C LEU A 292 4.89 -14.00 -17.27
N ARG A 293 3.69 -14.40 -17.68
CA ARG A 293 2.85 -15.35 -16.92
C ARG A 293 3.57 -16.68 -16.68
N LYS A 294 4.22 -17.23 -17.71
CA LYS A 294 5.02 -18.46 -17.59
C LYS A 294 6.22 -18.28 -16.66
N TYR A 295 6.89 -17.12 -16.72
CA TYR A 295 8.01 -16.78 -15.85
C TYR A 295 7.59 -16.73 -14.38
N ILE A 296 6.49 -16.04 -14.07
CA ILE A 296 5.93 -15.97 -12.70
C ILE A 296 5.57 -17.38 -12.20
N GLY A 297 4.87 -18.18 -13.03
CA GLY A 297 4.53 -19.55 -12.68
C GLY A 297 5.76 -20.41 -12.39
N TYR A 298 6.82 -20.28 -13.21
CA TYR A 298 8.09 -20.97 -12.99
C TYR A 298 8.78 -20.52 -11.69
N ALA A 299 8.85 -19.21 -11.44
CA ALA A 299 9.49 -18.67 -10.24
C ALA A 299 8.79 -19.14 -8.96
N ARG A 300 7.46 -19.10 -8.92
CA ARG A 300 6.65 -19.58 -7.77
C ARG A 300 6.79 -21.09 -7.54
N GLN A 301 6.96 -21.87 -8.60
CA GLN A 301 7.02 -23.34 -8.50
C GLN A 301 8.41 -23.87 -8.12
N TYR A 302 9.49 -23.19 -8.54
CA TYR A 302 10.85 -23.77 -8.46
C TYR A 302 11.83 -22.99 -7.60
N VAL A 303 11.48 -21.79 -7.11
CA VAL A 303 12.43 -20.93 -6.39
C VAL A 303 11.91 -20.61 -4.99
N TYR A 304 12.70 -21.01 -3.99
CA TYR A 304 12.38 -20.87 -2.57
C TYR A 304 13.51 -20.13 -1.85
N PRO A 305 13.55 -18.78 -1.95
CA PRO A 305 14.64 -18.01 -1.39
C PRO A 305 14.71 -18.14 0.13
N ARG A 306 15.94 -18.10 0.66
CA ARG A 306 16.23 -18.00 2.09
C ARG A 306 16.96 -16.69 2.39
N LEU A 307 16.67 -16.11 3.54
CA LEU A 307 17.34 -14.89 4.00
C LEU A 307 18.80 -15.16 4.34
N SER A 308 19.70 -14.31 3.85
CA SER A 308 21.07 -14.25 4.33
C SER A 308 21.11 -13.63 5.74
N THR A 309 22.21 -13.87 6.46
CA THR A 309 22.42 -13.30 7.80
C THR A 309 22.50 -11.78 7.78
N GLU A 310 23.08 -11.21 6.72
CA GLU A 310 23.22 -9.77 6.52
C GLU A 310 21.85 -9.11 6.26
N ALA A 311 21.03 -9.72 5.40
CA ALA A 311 19.67 -9.26 5.14
C ALA A 311 18.82 -9.29 6.42
N ALA A 312 18.94 -10.37 7.21
CA ALA A 312 18.22 -10.51 8.47
C ALA A 312 18.57 -9.40 9.49
N GLN A 313 19.84 -9.00 9.56
CA GLN A 313 20.27 -7.89 10.43
C GLN A 313 19.63 -6.56 10.03
N ILE A 314 19.60 -6.23 8.73
CA ILE A 314 18.97 -4.98 8.24
C ILE A 314 17.49 -4.94 8.56
N LEU A 315 16.78 -6.05 8.33
CA LEU A 315 15.35 -6.12 8.63
C LEU A 315 15.09 -6.01 10.14
N GLN A 316 15.94 -6.61 10.96
CA GLN A 316 15.86 -6.52 12.42
C GLN A 316 16.08 -5.07 12.89
N ASP A 317 17.14 -4.42 12.41
CA ASP A 317 17.49 -3.05 12.79
C ASP A 317 16.36 -2.08 12.41
N PHE A 318 15.85 -2.20 11.17
CA PHE A 318 14.72 -1.40 10.71
C PHE A 318 13.44 -1.65 11.53
N TYR A 319 13.12 -2.92 11.85
CA TYR A 319 11.98 -3.25 12.69
C TYR A 319 12.09 -2.66 14.11
N LEU A 320 13.29 -2.72 14.71
CA LEU A 320 13.53 -2.14 16.03
C LEU A 320 13.44 -0.61 15.99
N GLU A 321 13.94 0.03 14.93
CA GLU A 321 13.80 1.46 14.69
C GLU A 321 12.33 1.87 14.62
N LEU A 322 11.55 1.18 13.78
CA LEU A 322 10.11 1.35 13.67
C LEU A 322 9.42 1.25 15.04
N ARG A 323 9.72 0.21 15.82
CA ARG A 323 9.10 -0.01 17.14
C ARG A 323 9.45 1.08 18.14
N LYS A 324 10.70 1.58 18.14
CA LYS A 324 11.13 2.70 18.99
C LYS A 324 10.39 3.98 18.63
N GLN A 325 10.18 4.24 17.34
CA GLN A 325 9.46 5.42 16.87
C GLN A 325 7.96 5.35 17.25
N SER A 326 7.32 4.19 17.09
CA SER A 326 5.91 3.98 17.45
C SER A 326 5.62 4.19 18.95
N GLN A 327 6.53 3.76 19.83
CA GLN A 327 6.39 3.94 21.29
C GLN A 327 6.37 5.42 21.72
N ARG A 328 6.99 6.32 20.95
CA ARG A 328 7.04 7.75 21.27
C ARG A 328 5.74 8.48 20.95
N LEU A 329 4.93 7.94 20.03
CA LEU A 329 3.96 8.73 19.27
C LEU A 329 2.51 8.22 19.37
N ASN A 330 2.24 7.24 20.25
CA ASN A 330 0.92 6.63 20.48
C ASN A 330 0.20 6.24 19.16
N SER A 331 0.98 5.87 18.14
CA SER A 331 0.47 5.41 16.85
C SER A 331 -0.07 3.97 16.95
N SER A 332 -0.73 3.50 15.89
CA SER A 332 -1.08 2.08 15.75
C SER A 332 0.14 1.20 16.08
N PRO A 333 0.01 0.20 16.96
CA PRO A 333 1.14 -0.56 17.47
C PRO A 333 1.82 -1.36 16.35
N ILE A 334 3.13 -1.23 16.25
CA ILE A 334 3.94 -2.03 15.33
C ILE A 334 4.07 -3.45 15.88
N THR A 335 3.49 -4.40 15.16
CA THR A 335 3.42 -5.82 15.55
C THR A 335 4.50 -6.64 14.85
N THR A 336 4.71 -7.86 15.32
CA THR A 336 5.60 -8.84 14.68
C THR A 336 5.20 -9.15 13.23
N ARG A 337 3.93 -8.91 12.85
CA ARG A 337 3.47 -9.03 11.47
C ARG A 337 4.25 -8.16 10.50
N GLN A 338 4.70 -6.97 10.93
CA GLN A 338 5.49 -6.09 10.06
C GLN A 338 6.87 -6.67 9.77
N LEU A 339 7.49 -7.33 10.73
CA LEU A 339 8.75 -8.06 10.50
C LEU A 339 8.53 -9.25 9.57
N GLU A 340 7.43 -9.99 9.74
CA GLU A 340 7.08 -11.07 8.81
C GLU A 340 6.80 -10.55 7.40
N SER A 341 6.13 -9.39 7.25
CA SER A 341 5.91 -8.72 5.98
C SER A 341 7.23 -8.39 5.29
N LEU A 342 8.19 -7.80 6.01
CA LEU A 342 9.53 -7.50 5.50
C LEU A 342 10.21 -8.76 4.98
N ILE A 343 10.20 -9.84 5.76
CA ILE A 343 10.78 -11.13 5.37
C ILE A 343 10.15 -11.67 4.08
N ARG A 344 8.80 -11.71 4.00
CA ARG A 344 8.08 -12.19 2.81
C ARG A 344 8.42 -11.37 1.56
N LEU A 345 8.46 -10.05 1.69
CA LEU A 345 8.75 -9.14 0.59
C LEU A 345 10.21 -9.27 0.13
N THR A 346 11.16 -9.43 1.04
CA THR A 346 12.59 -9.64 0.72
C THR A 346 12.81 -10.99 0.02
N GLU A 347 12.10 -12.04 0.44
CA GLU A 347 12.09 -13.31 -0.29
C GLU A 347 11.44 -13.17 -1.66
N ALA A 348 10.32 -12.46 -1.78
CA ALA A 348 9.67 -12.21 -3.07
C ALA A 348 10.59 -11.47 -4.05
N ARG A 349 11.39 -10.52 -3.54
CA ARG A 349 12.37 -9.76 -4.30
C ARG A 349 13.47 -10.66 -4.88
N ALA A 350 13.99 -11.60 -4.09
CA ALA A 350 14.98 -12.57 -4.55
C ALA A 350 14.37 -13.58 -5.54
N ARG A 351 13.14 -14.04 -5.29
CA ARG A 351 12.40 -14.94 -6.20
C ARG A 351 12.18 -14.33 -7.57
N LEU A 352 11.90 -13.03 -7.63
CA LEU A 352 11.70 -12.29 -8.89
C LEU A 352 12.90 -12.43 -9.82
N GLU A 353 14.12 -12.59 -9.30
CA GLU A 353 15.35 -12.82 -10.06
C GLU A 353 15.77 -14.30 -10.15
N LEU A 354 14.91 -15.22 -9.70
CA LEU A 354 15.18 -16.65 -9.59
C LEU A 354 16.38 -16.99 -8.69
N ARG A 355 16.65 -16.16 -7.67
CA ARG A 355 17.71 -16.40 -6.68
C ARG A 355 17.19 -17.27 -5.53
N GLU A 356 18.05 -18.17 -5.05
CA GLU A 356 17.74 -19.04 -3.90
C GLU A 356 18.15 -18.41 -2.55
N GLU A 357 18.84 -17.28 -2.59
CA GLU A 357 19.26 -16.51 -1.42
C GLU A 357 18.87 -15.03 -1.60
N ALA A 358 18.27 -14.46 -0.55
CA ALA A 358 17.91 -13.06 -0.48
C ALA A 358 19.04 -12.28 0.22
N THR A 359 19.57 -11.29 -0.49
CA THR A 359 20.81 -10.59 -0.13
C THR A 359 20.52 -9.30 0.65
N LYS A 360 21.59 -8.65 1.12
CA LYS A 360 21.54 -7.37 1.81
C LYS A 360 20.80 -6.30 0.98
N GLU A 361 21.07 -6.24 -0.31
CA GLU A 361 20.50 -5.26 -1.23
C GLU A 361 18.99 -5.46 -1.40
N ASP A 362 18.50 -6.71 -1.33
CA ASP A 362 17.06 -6.99 -1.36
C ASP A 362 16.38 -6.43 -0.11
N ALA A 363 17.01 -6.55 1.06
CA ALA A 363 16.49 -6.01 2.29
C ALA A 363 16.41 -4.47 2.23
N GLU A 364 17.46 -3.81 1.71
CA GLU A 364 17.51 -2.36 1.52
C GLU A 364 16.41 -1.86 0.56
N ASP A 365 16.25 -2.51 -0.61
CA ASP A 365 15.18 -2.24 -1.56
C ASP A 365 13.78 -2.32 -0.90
N ILE A 366 13.56 -3.36 -0.09
CA ILE A 366 12.27 -3.57 0.59
C ILE A 366 12.04 -2.57 1.71
N VAL A 367 13.08 -2.15 2.42
CA VAL A 367 12.98 -1.08 3.42
C VAL A 367 12.53 0.22 2.75
N GLU A 368 13.02 0.56 1.55
CA GLU A 368 12.55 1.73 0.79
C GLU A 368 11.07 1.60 0.41
N VAL A 369 10.66 0.45 -0.13
CA VAL A 369 9.24 0.19 -0.50
C VAL A 369 8.33 0.27 0.73
N MET A 370 8.76 -0.30 1.86
CA MET A 370 7.99 -0.28 3.11
C MET A 370 7.87 1.14 3.66
N LYS A 371 8.97 1.91 3.68
CA LYS A 371 8.95 3.33 4.07
C LYS A 371 7.99 4.13 3.21
N TYR A 372 8.00 3.92 1.89
CA TYR A 372 7.08 4.61 0.98
C TYR A 372 5.61 4.22 1.22
N SER A 373 5.33 2.94 1.42
CA SER A 373 4.00 2.46 1.80
C SER A 373 3.52 3.08 3.12
N MET A 374 4.43 3.22 4.09
CA MET A 374 4.14 3.84 5.38
C MET A 374 4.05 5.38 5.29
N LEU A 375 4.71 6.03 4.31
CA LEU A 375 4.81 7.49 4.22
C LEU A 375 3.44 8.16 4.20
N GLY A 376 2.51 7.73 3.34
CA GLY A 376 1.15 8.31 3.32
C GLY A 376 0.32 8.05 4.59
N THR A 377 0.75 7.08 5.41
CA THR A 377 0.12 6.75 6.70
C THR A 377 0.67 7.63 7.83
N TYR A 378 1.86 8.23 7.66
CA TYR A 378 2.64 8.85 8.74
C TYR A 378 3.42 10.14 8.36
N SER A 379 3.18 10.74 7.19
CA SER A 379 3.84 11.98 6.74
C SER A 379 2.92 13.19 6.83
N ASP A 380 3.44 14.30 7.36
CA ASP A 380 2.79 15.60 7.31
C ASP A 380 2.92 16.25 5.92
N GLU A 381 2.21 17.38 5.75
CA GLU A 381 2.11 18.15 4.50
C GLU A 381 3.45 18.56 3.88
N PHE A 382 4.56 18.44 4.61
CA PHE A 382 5.92 18.85 4.18
C PHE A 382 6.87 17.69 3.86
N GLY A 383 6.40 16.44 3.82
CA GLY A 383 7.24 15.29 3.45
C GLY A 383 8.25 14.86 4.52
N ASN A 384 8.20 15.47 5.70
CA ASN A 384 8.83 14.95 6.90
C ASN A 384 7.98 13.82 7.49
N LEU A 385 8.64 12.82 8.05
CA LEU A 385 8.03 11.72 8.79
C LEU A 385 7.47 12.23 10.13
N ASP A 386 6.39 13.00 10.09
CA ASP A 386 5.69 13.50 11.28
C ASP A 386 4.64 12.49 11.74
N PHE A 387 5.12 11.57 12.56
CA PHE A 387 4.30 10.62 13.29
C PHE A 387 3.53 11.28 14.47
N GLU A 388 3.58 12.61 14.66
CA GLU A 388 2.81 13.30 15.70
C GLU A 388 1.28 13.32 15.44
N ARG A 389 0.85 13.09 14.18
CA ARG A 389 -0.57 13.08 13.82
C ARG A 389 -1.39 11.94 14.41
N SER A 390 -0.79 10.87 14.92
CA SER A 390 -1.53 9.85 15.68
C SER A 390 -2.07 10.35 17.02
N GLN A 391 -1.61 11.50 17.52
CA GLN A 391 -2.27 12.20 18.63
C GLN A 391 -3.51 13.01 18.20
N HIS A 392 -3.67 13.29 16.89
CA HIS A 392 -4.64 14.26 16.35
C HIS A 392 -5.64 13.68 15.34
N GLY A 393 -5.88 12.36 15.37
CA GLY A 393 -7.05 11.72 14.75
C GLY A 393 -8.09 11.32 15.81
N SER A 394 -9.16 12.12 15.92
CA SER A 394 -10.38 11.90 16.73
C SER A 394 -10.32 12.10 18.26
N GLY A 395 -10.47 13.36 18.69
CA GLY A 395 -11.63 13.73 19.50
C GLY A 395 -11.84 13.16 20.90
N MET A 396 -10.85 12.55 21.58
CA MET A 396 -10.95 12.22 23.01
C MET A 396 -10.05 13.11 23.90
N SER A 397 -8.77 13.33 23.58
CA SER A 397 -7.90 14.22 24.37
C SER A 397 -8.29 15.69 24.16
N ASN A 398 -8.31 16.18 22.90
CA ASN A 398 -8.71 17.56 22.59
C ASN A 398 -10.17 17.86 22.89
N ARG A 399 -11.07 16.87 22.86
CA ARG A 399 -12.47 17.07 23.25
C ARG A 399 -12.63 17.16 24.77
N SER A 400 -11.82 16.41 25.53
CA SER A 400 -11.80 16.51 27.00
C SER A 400 -11.18 17.83 27.46
N THR A 401 -10.10 18.29 26.81
CA THR A 401 -9.47 19.59 27.11
C THR A 401 -10.34 20.75 26.63
N ALA A 402 -10.94 20.67 25.44
CA ALA A 402 -11.94 21.64 24.97
C ALA A 402 -13.15 21.70 25.89
N LYS A 403 -13.73 20.56 26.29
CA LYS A 403 -14.83 20.54 27.27
C LYS A 403 -14.42 21.16 28.60
N ARG A 404 -13.24 20.80 29.13
CA ARG A 404 -12.72 21.38 30.38
C ARG A 404 -12.50 22.88 30.27
N PHE A 405 -11.99 23.35 29.13
CA PHE A 405 -11.79 24.77 28.83
C PHE A 405 -13.12 25.52 28.72
N ILE A 406 -14.08 24.99 27.96
CA ILE A 406 -15.42 25.57 27.81
C ILE A 406 -16.19 25.57 29.14
N SER A 407 -16.10 24.50 29.95
CA SER A 407 -16.69 24.47 31.30
C SER A 407 -16.09 25.55 32.21
N ALA A 408 -14.78 25.79 32.14
CA ALA A 408 -14.14 26.87 32.88
C ALA A 408 -14.60 28.25 32.39
N LEU A 409 -14.73 28.44 31.07
CA LEU A 409 -15.26 29.68 30.50
C LEU A 409 -16.71 29.94 30.89
N ASN A 410 -17.58 28.91 30.90
CA ASN A 410 -18.96 29.03 31.39
C ASN A 410 -19.00 29.46 32.86
N ASN A 411 -18.18 28.84 33.72
CA ASN A 411 -18.11 29.21 35.14
C ASN A 411 -17.64 30.66 35.36
N ILE A 412 -16.71 31.16 34.53
CA ILE A 412 -16.23 32.54 34.59
C ILE A 412 -17.31 33.50 34.06
N ALA A 413 -17.97 33.14 32.97
CA ALA A 413 -19.06 33.90 32.37
C ALA A 413 -20.25 34.07 33.34
N GLU A 414 -20.64 33.00 34.03
CA GLU A 414 -21.69 33.02 35.06
C GLU A 414 -21.34 33.94 36.25
N ARG A 415 -20.08 33.96 36.68
CA ARG A 415 -19.63 34.80 37.81
C ARG A 415 -19.51 36.28 37.45
N THR A 416 -19.15 36.58 36.20
CA THR A 416 -18.88 37.94 35.74
C THR A 416 -20.02 38.56 34.93
N TYR A 417 -21.08 37.79 34.65
CA TYR A 417 -22.18 38.14 33.75
C TYR A 417 -21.72 38.64 32.37
N ASN A 418 -20.55 38.18 31.91
CA ASN A 418 -19.96 38.61 30.66
C ASN A 418 -19.51 37.41 29.83
N ASN A 419 -20.02 37.33 28.59
CA ASN A 419 -19.74 36.23 27.67
C ASN A 419 -18.69 36.61 26.61
N LEU A 420 -18.08 37.78 26.72
CA LEU A 420 -17.04 38.28 25.80
C LEU A 420 -15.66 38.16 26.43
N PHE A 421 -14.76 37.45 25.74
CA PHE A 421 -13.40 37.18 26.16
C PHE A 421 -12.39 37.71 25.14
N GLN A 422 -11.33 38.36 25.64
CA GLN A 422 -10.19 38.73 24.82
C GLN A 422 -9.23 37.55 24.65
N PHE A 423 -8.53 37.47 23.52
CA PHE A 423 -7.59 36.39 23.23
C PHE A 423 -6.51 36.21 24.32
N GLN A 424 -6.03 37.33 24.89
CA GLN A 424 -5.03 37.28 25.95
C GLN A 424 -5.59 36.72 27.27
N GLN A 425 -6.86 36.99 27.57
CA GLN A 425 -7.57 36.41 28.72
C GLN A 425 -7.80 34.90 28.51
N LEU A 426 -8.23 34.48 27.32
CA LEU A 426 -8.37 33.06 26.97
C LEU A 426 -7.03 32.32 27.15
N ARG A 427 -5.92 32.94 26.76
CA ARG A 427 -4.57 32.38 26.91
C ARG A 427 -4.14 32.28 28.37
N GLN A 428 -4.53 33.22 29.22
CA GLN A 428 -4.27 33.15 30.67
C GLN A 428 -5.06 32.02 31.32
N ILE A 429 -6.36 31.91 31.01
CA ILE A 429 -7.24 30.84 31.53
C ILE A 429 -6.71 29.46 31.10
N ALA A 430 -6.22 29.33 29.86
CA ALA A 430 -5.63 28.08 29.38
C ALA A 430 -4.35 27.71 30.16
N LYS A 431 -3.51 28.70 30.50
CA LYS A 431 -2.32 28.49 31.34
C LYS A 431 -2.68 28.06 32.76
N GLU A 432 -3.68 28.70 33.38
CA GLU A 432 -4.15 28.34 34.73
C GLU A 432 -4.67 26.91 34.80
N LEU A 433 -5.29 26.41 33.73
CA LEU A 433 -5.81 25.05 33.63
C LEU A 433 -4.76 24.01 33.23
N ASN A 434 -3.49 24.39 33.08
CA ASN A 434 -2.39 23.56 32.56
C ASN A 434 -2.72 22.91 31.20
N ILE A 435 -3.45 23.62 30.34
CA ILE A 435 -3.75 23.15 28.98
C ILE A 435 -2.56 23.51 28.09
N GLN A 436 -1.72 22.53 27.80
CA GLN A 436 -0.59 22.70 26.87
C GLN A 436 -1.06 22.47 25.44
N VAL A 437 -1.04 23.52 24.64
CA VAL A 437 -1.28 23.45 23.19
C VAL A 437 -0.13 24.14 22.48
N ALA A 438 0.43 23.47 21.47
CA ALA A 438 1.55 23.98 20.66
C ALA A 438 1.15 25.28 19.93
N ASP A 439 -0.06 25.33 19.40
CA ASP A 439 -0.62 26.52 18.75
C ASP A 439 -2.00 26.88 19.34
N PHE A 440 -2.01 27.91 20.18
CA PHE A 440 -3.23 28.40 20.82
C PHE A 440 -4.17 29.14 19.86
N GLU A 441 -3.65 29.74 18.78
CA GLU A 441 -4.49 30.43 17.79
C GLU A 441 -5.33 29.42 17.00
N ASN A 442 -4.70 28.33 16.56
CA ASN A 442 -5.40 27.23 15.90
C ASN A 442 -6.40 26.51 16.82
N PHE A 443 -6.09 26.39 18.12
CA PHE A 443 -7.03 25.85 19.11
C PHE A 443 -8.30 26.69 19.27
N ILE A 444 -8.15 28.01 19.39
CA ILE A 444 -9.30 28.93 19.46
C ILE A 444 -10.06 28.97 18.12
N GLY A 445 -9.35 28.89 16.99
CA GLY A 445 -9.95 28.73 15.66
C GLY A 445 -10.85 27.49 15.60
N SER A 446 -10.37 26.35 16.09
CA SER A 446 -11.15 25.11 16.14
C SER A 446 -12.42 25.24 17.01
N LEU A 447 -12.36 25.93 18.14
CA LEU A 447 -13.54 26.18 18.99
C LEU A 447 -14.54 27.14 18.31
N ASN A 448 -14.05 28.05 17.49
CA ASN A 448 -14.88 28.93 16.67
C ASN A 448 -15.60 28.16 15.55
N ASP A 449 -14.88 27.28 14.85
CA ASP A 449 -15.44 26.46 13.77
C ASP A 449 -16.45 25.42 14.30
N GLN A 450 -16.25 24.93 15.52
CA GLN A 450 -17.18 24.05 16.23
C GLN A 450 -18.38 24.79 16.83
N GLY A 451 -18.40 26.13 16.79
CA GLY A 451 -19.52 26.95 17.28
C GLY A 451 -19.58 27.12 18.81
N TYR A 452 -18.55 26.73 19.56
CA TYR A 452 -18.46 26.98 21.01
C TYR A 452 -18.05 28.43 21.32
N LEU A 453 -17.21 29.01 20.47
CA LEU A 453 -16.85 30.42 20.50
C LEU A 453 -17.29 31.08 19.19
N LEU A 454 -17.53 32.39 19.20
CA LEU A 454 -17.82 33.15 18.00
C LEU A 454 -16.95 34.40 17.98
N LYS A 455 -16.09 34.50 16.96
CA LYS A 455 -15.22 35.65 16.77
C LYS A 455 -16.06 36.89 16.43
N LYS A 456 -16.06 37.90 17.31
CA LYS A 456 -16.82 39.16 17.15
C LYS A 456 -15.96 40.33 16.71
N GLY A 457 -14.64 40.23 16.83
CA GLY A 457 -13.70 41.28 16.46
C GLY A 457 -12.25 40.82 16.45
N PRO A 458 -11.30 41.72 16.18
CA PRO A 458 -9.87 41.39 16.23
C PRO A 458 -9.50 40.95 17.65
N LYS A 459 -9.17 39.67 17.80
CA LYS A 459 -8.80 39.04 19.08
C LYS A 459 -9.91 39.07 20.16
N VAL A 460 -11.18 39.16 19.76
CA VAL A 460 -12.33 39.12 20.68
C VAL A 460 -13.27 37.97 20.30
N TYR A 461 -13.62 37.14 21.27
CA TYR A 461 -14.42 35.94 21.11
C TYR A 461 -15.60 35.95 22.09
N GLN A 462 -16.79 35.62 21.60
CA GLN A 462 -17.98 35.46 22.40
C GLN A 462 -18.23 33.98 22.68
N LEU A 463 -18.46 33.60 23.93
CA LEU A 463 -18.88 32.26 24.31
C LEU A 463 -20.32 32.02 23.85
N GLN A 464 -20.52 30.99 23.04
CA GLN A 464 -21.84 30.51 22.62
C GLN A 464 -22.28 29.46 23.65
N THR A 465 -23.24 29.82 24.49
CA THR A 465 -23.89 28.87 25.39
C THR A 465 -24.66 27.82 24.57
N MET A 466 -24.54 26.55 24.95
CA MET A 466 -25.59 25.55 24.66
C MET A 466 -26.57 25.53 25.81
#